data_AF-A0A0G9HKK9-F1
#
_entry.id   AF-A0A0G9HKK9-F1
#
_cell.length_a   1.000
_cell.length_b   1.000
_cell.length_c   1.000
_cell.angle_alpha   90.00
_cell.angle_beta   90.00
_cell.angle_gamma   90.00
#
_symmetry.space_group_name_H-M   'P 1'
#
loop_
_entity.id
_entity.type
_entity.pdbx_description
1 polymer ?
#
loop_
_entity_poly.entity_id
_entity_poly.type
_entity_poly.pdbx_seq_one_letter_code
_entity_poly.pdbx_strand_id
1 'polypeptide(L)'
;MSKRFLRMAHAAVLGWLTPRNHECAACARHVGGFLPYRRGMASVSPAMRQLQLNGSDVDHFECPRCGANDRLRHLVLYLDATSLMSRVSGGRVLHFAPEKRLVERIVAARPTTYIRADIAPTSADMVRVDMTAMQFADDSFDVLIANHVLEHVADLEGALREVARVLVPGGLAVLQTPYSRVLHRVFEDAGIQTDAARLELYGQEDHVRLFGSDIVEHIAHLSGMTPCVSTHDELLRHVDFRRHGVNPNEPFFLFRKDA
;
A
#
# COMPACT_ATOMS: atom_id res chain seq x y z
N MET A 1 -21.23 -20.83 -14.36
CA MET A 1 -19.81 -20.98 -13.97
C MET A 1 -19.29 -19.63 -13.46
N SER A 2 -18.72 -19.59 -12.25
CA SER A 2 -18.23 -18.34 -11.63
C SER A 2 -17.08 -17.72 -12.44
N LYS A 3 -17.04 -16.38 -12.57
CA LYS A 3 -15.94 -15.62 -13.19
C LYS A 3 -14.56 -16.00 -12.63
N ARG A 4 -14.53 -16.48 -11.37
CA ARG A 4 -13.34 -16.96 -10.66
C ARG A 4 -12.80 -18.27 -11.25
N PHE A 5 -13.67 -19.16 -11.71
CA PHE A 5 -13.31 -20.46 -12.30
C PHE A 5 -12.71 -20.28 -13.70
N LEU A 6 -13.25 -19.35 -14.50
CA LEU A 6 -12.73 -19.01 -15.82
C LEU A 6 -11.34 -18.35 -15.74
N ARG A 7 -11.13 -17.46 -14.75
CA ARG A 7 -9.81 -16.86 -14.43
C ARG A 7 -8.78 -17.94 -14.07
N MET A 8 -9.14 -18.91 -13.21
CA MET A 8 -8.22 -20.00 -12.83
C MET A 8 -7.90 -20.93 -14.01
N ALA A 9 -8.87 -21.24 -14.86
CA ALA A 9 -8.66 -22.09 -16.03
C ALA A 9 -7.72 -21.43 -17.06
N HIS A 10 -7.90 -20.13 -17.32
CA HIS A 10 -7.04 -19.39 -18.24
C HIS A 10 -5.60 -19.21 -17.68
N ALA A 11 -5.47 -18.93 -16.39
CA ALA A 11 -4.18 -18.86 -15.70
C ALA A 11 -3.46 -20.22 -15.64
N ALA A 12 -4.20 -21.32 -15.52
CA ALA A 12 -3.64 -22.67 -15.52
C ALA A 12 -3.08 -23.09 -16.89
N VAL A 13 -3.78 -22.75 -17.98
CA VAL A 13 -3.32 -23.05 -19.36
C VAL A 13 -2.11 -22.21 -19.76
N LEU A 14 -2.12 -20.91 -19.45
CA LEU A 14 -0.98 -20.03 -19.73
C LEU A 14 0.23 -20.36 -18.84
N GLY A 15 0.01 -20.69 -17.56
CA GLY A 15 1.09 -20.94 -16.59
C GLY A 15 1.87 -22.25 -16.77
N TRP A 16 1.42 -23.17 -17.63
CA TRP A 16 2.15 -24.39 -17.99
C TRP A 16 3.07 -24.23 -19.21
N LEU A 17 2.78 -23.25 -20.09
CA LEU A 17 3.51 -23.04 -21.35
C LEU A 17 4.49 -21.86 -21.28
N THR A 18 4.30 -20.94 -20.33
CA THR A 18 5.22 -19.81 -20.14
C THR A 18 6.36 -20.17 -19.18
N PRO A 19 7.63 -19.88 -19.51
CA PRO A 19 8.73 -20.03 -18.57
C PRO A 19 8.48 -19.21 -17.29
N ARG A 20 8.73 -19.80 -16.12
CA ARG A 20 8.44 -19.19 -14.81
C ARG A 20 9.54 -18.20 -14.41
N ASN A 21 9.64 -17.12 -15.19
CA ASN A 21 10.69 -16.12 -15.07
C ASN A 21 10.42 -15.07 -13.98
N HIS A 22 9.22 -15.08 -13.39
CA HIS A 22 8.81 -14.13 -12.37
C HIS A 22 8.74 -14.78 -10.99
N GLU A 23 8.92 -13.99 -9.94
CA GLU A 23 8.89 -14.44 -8.56
C GLU A 23 8.03 -13.51 -7.70
N CYS A 24 7.00 -14.05 -7.05
CA CYS A 24 6.15 -13.27 -6.17
C CYS A 24 6.79 -13.14 -4.77
N ALA A 25 7.26 -11.95 -4.41
CA ALA A 25 7.85 -11.68 -3.10
C ALA A 25 6.90 -12.03 -1.94
N ALA A 26 5.60 -11.75 -2.09
CA ALA A 26 4.61 -11.98 -1.03
C ALA A 26 4.32 -13.45 -0.72
N CYS A 27 4.62 -14.39 -1.62
CA CYS A 27 4.39 -15.82 -1.37
C CYS A 27 5.60 -16.73 -1.66
N ALA A 28 6.73 -16.13 -2.05
CA ALA A 28 7.98 -16.78 -2.42
C ALA A 28 7.83 -17.91 -3.45
N ARG A 29 6.97 -17.72 -4.47
CA ARG A 29 6.77 -18.70 -5.55
C ARG A 29 7.01 -18.10 -6.92
N HIS A 30 7.59 -18.92 -7.80
CA HIS A 30 7.72 -18.62 -9.22
C HIS A 30 6.38 -18.71 -9.94
N VAL A 31 6.14 -17.76 -10.83
CA VAL A 31 4.95 -17.67 -11.70
C VAL A 31 5.38 -17.34 -13.13
N GLY A 32 4.53 -17.63 -14.12
CA GLY A 32 4.79 -17.29 -15.53
C GLY A 32 4.81 -15.77 -15.76
N GLY A 33 3.96 -15.04 -15.04
CA GLY A 33 3.86 -13.59 -15.05
C GLY A 33 2.78 -13.12 -14.08
N PHE A 34 2.62 -11.81 -13.94
CA PHE A 34 1.57 -11.18 -13.15
C PHE A 34 0.39 -10.78 -14.03
N LEU A 35 -0.81 -10.74 -13.46
CA LEU A 35 -2.04 -10.39 -14.18
C LEU A 35 -2.27 -8.88 -14.13
N PRO A 36 -2.76 -8.25 -15.20
CA PRO A 36 -3.03 -6.81 -15.20
C PRO A 36 -4.23 -6.45 -14.31
N TYR A 37 -4.22 -5.23 -13.78
CA TYR A 37 -5.39 -4.60 -13.18
C TYR A 37 -6.37 -4.21 -14.29
N ARG A 38 -7.59 -4.74 -14.27
CA ARG A 38 -8.60 -4.51 -15.32
C ARG A 38 -8.06 -4.80 -16.73
N ARG A 39 -7.72 -3.75 -17.50
CA ARG A 39 -7.16 -3.82 -18.86
C ARG A 39 -5.75 -3.23 -18.93
N GLY A 40 -5.03 -3.21 -17.80
CA GLY A 40 -3.70 -2.64 -17.69
C GLY A 40 -3.69 -1.14 -17.98
N MET A 41 -2.67 -0.65 -18.66
CA MET A 41 -2.52 0.76 -19.03
C MET A 41 -3.71 1.32 -19.84
N ALA A 42 -4.45 0.46 -20.55
CA ALA A 42 -5.66 0.86 -21.28
C ALA A 42 -6.85 1.21 -20.37
N SER A 43 -6.78 0.86 -19.07
CA SER A 43 -7.78 1.25 -18.07
C SER A 43 -7.42 2.52 -17.28
N VAL A 44 -6.20 3.03 -17.43
CA VAL A 44 -5.78 4.31 -16.82
C VAL A 44 -6.42 5.46 -17.60
N SER A 45 -6.95 6.44 -16.88
CA SER A 45 -7.58 7.61 -17.48
C SER A 45 -6.57 8.48 -18.26
N PRO A 46 -7.02 9.23 -19.28
CA PRO A 46 -6.18 10.23 -19.94
C PRO A 46 -5.54 11.22 -18.95
N ALA A 47 -6.29 11.75 -17.98
CA ALA A 47 -5.75 12.66 -16.98
C ALA A 47 -4.66 12.00 -16.12
N MET A 48 -4.85 10.77 -15.63
CA MET A 48 -3.82 10.08 -14.81
C MET A 48 -2.53 9.80 -15.58
N ARG A 49 -2.62 9.52 -16.89
CA ARG A 49 -1.43 9.39 -17.75
C ARG A 49 -0.67 10.71 -17.86
N GLN A 50 -1.37 11.82 -18.06
CA GLN A 50 -0.76 13.15 -18.13
C GLN A 50 -0.17 13.59 -16.80
N LEU A 51 -0.83 13.25 -15.70
CA LEU A 51 -0.39 13.52 -14.34
C LEU A 51 0.70 12.55 -13.86
N GLN A 52 1.18 11.62 -14.69
CA GLN A 52 2.26 10.69 -14.37
C GLN A 52 2.10 10.07 -12.98
N LEU A 53 0.91 9.48 -12.75
CA LEU A 53 0.61 8.80 -11.49
C LEU A 53 1.68 7.75 -11.18
N ASN A 54 2.29 7.90 -10.02
CA ASN A 54 3.19 6.93 -9.42
C ASN A 54 2.43 6.17 -8.33
N GLY A 55 2.40 4.84 -8.46
CA GLY A 55 1.62 3.93 -7.64
C GLY A 55 1.70 2.54 -8.23
N SER A 56 0.55 1.87 -8.44
CA SER A 56 0.57 0.50 -8.96
C SER A 56 1.09 0.34 -10.39
N ASP A 57 1.89 -0.71 -10.62
CA ASP A 57 2.09 -1.30 -11.95
C ASP A 57 0.82 -2.03 -12.38
N VAL A 58 -0.02 -1.33 -13.15
CA VAL A 58 -1.31 -1.86 -13.62
C VAL A 58 -1.17 -2.98 -14.64
N ASP A 59 -0.04 -3.15 -15.30
CA ASP A 59 0.16 -4.22 -16.27
C ASP A 59 0.63 -5.51 -15.58
N HIS A 60 1.38 -5.39 -14.47
CA HIS A 60 1.87 -6.50 -13.66
C HIS A 60 1.28 -6.51 -12.24
N PHE A 61 -0.02 -6.28 -12.11
CA PHE A 61 -0.66 -6.02 -10.83
C PHE A 61 -0.79 -7.24 -9.91
N GLU A 62 -1.54 -8.28 -10.29
CA GLU A 62 -1.96 -9.36 -9.37
C GLU A 62 -1.15 -10.66 -9.56
N CYS A 63 -0.70 -11.27 -8.47
CA CYS A 63 -0.10 -12.59 -8.49
C CYS A 63 -1.17 -13.67 -8.74
N PRO A 64 -1.06 -14.49 -9.82
CA PRO A 64 -2.09 -15.49 -10.16
C PRO A 64 -2.21 -16.63 -9.14
N ARG A 65 -1.20 -16.81 -8.28
CA ARG A 65 -1.19 -17.85 -7.26
C ARG A 65 -1.79 -17.41 -5.93
N CYS A 66 -1.47 -16.20 -5.49
CA CYS A 66 -1.74 -15.77 -4.12
C CYS A 66 -2.64 -14.54 -4.01
N GLY A 67 -2.90 -13.84 -5.12
CA GLY A 67 -3.73 -12.63 -5.15
C GLY A 67 -3.06 -11.37 -4.62
N ALA A 68 -1.80 -11.41 -4.19
CA ALA A 68 -1.07 -10.21 -3.82
C ALA A 68 -1.00 -9.25 -5.00
N ASN A 69 -1.31 -7.97 -4.78
CA ASN A 69 -1.04 -6.92 -5.76
C ASN A 69 0.46 -6.54 -5.74
N ASP A 70 0.86 -5.68 -6.65
CA ASP A 70 2.24 -5.21 -6.81
C ASP A 70 2.70 -4.38 -5.61
N ARG A 71 1.82 -3.53 -5.08
CA ARG A 71 2.03 -2.73 -3.87
C ARG A 71 2.44 -3.59 -2.67
N LEU A 72 1.68 -4.66 -2.40
CA LEU A 72 1.99 -5.61 -1.34
C LEU A 72 3.32 -6.35 -1.59
N ARG A 73 3.59 -6.75 -2.84
CA ARG A 73 4.87 -7.40 -3.16
C ARG A 73 6.05 -6.45 -2.92
N HIS A 74 5.89 -5.18 -3.28
CA HIS A 74 6.92 -4.16 -3.10
C HIS A 74 7.14 -3.84 -1.62
N LEU A 75 6.05 -3.66 -0.86
CA LEU A 75 6.11 -3.48 0.58
C LEU A 75 6.84 -4.66 1.25
N VAL A 76 6.52 -5.90 0.89
CA VAL A 76 7.23 -7.10 1.40
C VAL A 76 8.75 -7.00 1.17
N LEU A 77 9.19 -6.58 -0.02
CA LEU A 77 10.62 -6.40 -0.31
C LEU A 77 11.25 -5.31 0.56
N TYR A 78 10.58 -4.18 0.77
CA TYR A 78 11.06 -3.14 1.68
C TYR A 78 11.13 -3.61 3.14
N LEU A 79 10.15 -4.41 3.58
CA LEU A 79 10.16 -5.01 4.92
C LEU A 79 11.32 -5.98 5.11
N ASP A 80 11.70 -6.72 4.07
CA ASP A 80 12.88 -7.62 4.07
C ASP A 80 14.20 -6.84 4.09
N ALA A 81 14.27 -5.70 3.42
CA ALA A 81 15.47 -4.88 3.33
C ALA A 81 15.70 -3.96 4.54
N THR A 82 14.74 -3.87 5.46
CA THR A 82 14.77 -2.94 6.60
C THR A 82 14.65 -3.68 7.93
N SER A 83 14.93 -2.98 9.03
CA SER A 83 14.73 -3.50 10.39
C SER A 83 13.28 -3.37 10.87
N LEU A 84 12.28 -3.14 9.98
CA LEU A 84 10.90 -2.96 10.45
C LEU A 84 10.35 -4.25 11.07
N MET A 85 10.66 -5.40 10.46
CA MET A 85 10.19 -6.70 10.96
C MET A 85 10.76 -7.05 12.34
N SER A 86 11.93 -6.52 12.73
CA SER A 86 12.45 -6.70 14.09
C SER A 86 11.66 -5.90 15.12
N ARG A 87 11.06 -4.76 14.73
CA ARG A 87 10.13 -4.01 15.60
C ARG A 87 8.74 -4.63 15.66
N VAL A 88 8.29 -5.25 14.57
CA VAL A 88 7.06 -6.04 14.56
C VAL A 88 7.18 -7.22 15.54
N SER A 89 8.33 -7.89 15.57
CA SER A 89 8.60 -8.98 16.51
C SER A 89 8.58 -8.49 17.96
N GLY A 90 7.61 -8.97 18.74
CA GLY A 90 7.40 -8.50 20.13
C GLY A 90 6.79 -7.10 20.28
N GLY A 91 6.54 -6.37 19.20
CA GLY A 91 5.91 -5.04 19.24
C GLY A 91 4.38 -5.06 19.19
N ARG A 92 3.77 -3.90 19.40
CA ARG A 92 2.33 -3.64 19.23
C ARG A 92 2.10 -3.03 17.85
N VAL A 93 1.32 -3.72 17.02
CA VAL A 93 1.16 -3.39 15.60
C VAL A 93 -0.30 -3.04 15.31
N LEU A 94 -0.51 -1.89 14.65
CA LEU A 94 -1.79 -1.50 14.05
C LEU A 94 -1.66 -1.56 12.53
N HIS A 95 -2.55 -2.30 11.86
CA HIS A 95 -2.50 -2.48 10.42
C HIS A 95 -3.86 -2.22 9.79
N PHE A 96 -3.94 -1.16 8.99
CA PHE A 96 -5.13 -0.75 8.26
C PHE A 96 -5.24 -1.46 6.90
N ALA A 97 -6.47 -1.81 6.50
CA ALA A 97 -6.79 -2.50 5.24
C ALA A 97 -5.92 -3.76 5.01
N PRO A 98 -5.89 -4.69 5.98
CA PRO A 98 -4.81 -5.66 6.10
C PRO A 98 -4.78 -6.69 4.97
N GLU A 99 -3.71 -6.70 4.17
CA GLU A 99 -3.61 -7.67 3.07
C GLU A 99 -3.19 -9.05 3.57
N LYS A 100 -3.82 -10.09 3.01
CA LYS A 100 -3.69 -11.47 3.47
C LYS A 100 -2.25 -11.94 3.70
N ARG A 101 -1.33 -11.68 2.76
CA ARG A 101 0.06 -12.17 2.87
C ARG A 101 0.88 -11.38 3.90
N LEU A 102 0.60 -10.10 4.06
CA LEU A 102 1.23 -9.31 5.12
C LEU A 102 0.70 -9.71 6.50
N VAL A 103 -0.60 -10.03 6.61
CA VAL A 103 -1.16 -10.63 7.84
C VAL A 103 -0.44 -11.91 8.23
N GLU A 104 -0.31 -12.87 7.31
CA GLU A 104 0.40 -14.13 7.57
C GLU A 104 1.83 -13.89 8.06
N ARG A 105 2.52 -12.91 7.45
CA ARG A 105 3.89 -12.52 7.79
C ARG A 105 4.01 -11.85 9.16
N ILE A 106 3.11 -10.91 9.49
CA ILE A 106 3.10 -10.22 10.79
C ILE A 106 2.78 -11.22 11.90
N VAL A 107 1.80 -12.11 11.71
CA VAL A 107 1.49 -13.17 12.69
C VAL A 107 2.70 -14.08 12.93
N ALA A 108 3.40 -14.47 11.87
CA ALA A 108 4.60 -15.30 11.99
C ALA A 108 5.74 -14.59 12.75
N ALA A 109 5.81 -13.27 12.71
CA ALA A 109 6.77 -12.48 13.47
C ALA A 109 6.43 -12.35 14.97
N ARG A 110 5.26 -12.81 15.42
CA ARG A 110 4.84 -12.86 16.84
C ARG A 110 4.92 -11.50 17.55
N PRO A 111 4.17 -10.47 17.09
CA PRO A 111 3.97 -9.25 17.86
C PRO A 111 3.28 -9.55 19.20
N THR A 112 3.49 -8.68 20.20
CA THR A 112 2.78 -8.77 21.48
C THR A 112 1.31 -8.38 21.34
N THR A 113 0.99 -7.48 20.41
CA THR A 113 -0.38 -7.11 20.04
C THR A 113 -0.45 -6.88 18.54
N TYR A 114 -1.49 -7.38 17.89
CA TYR A 114 -1.73 -7.14 16.47
C TYR A 114 -3.19 -6.81 16.21
N ILE A 115 -3.45 -5.53 15.93
CA ILE A 115 -4.77 -5.05 15.56
C ILE A 115 -4.85 -4.90 14.05
N ARG A 116 -5.82 -5.62 13.48
CA ARG A 116 -6.20 -5.54 12.08
C ARG A 116 -7.40 -4.62 11.98
N ALA A 117 -7.20 -3.45 11.41
CA ALA A 117 -8.15 -2.35 11.39
C ALA A 117 -8.70 -2.13 9.99
N ASP A 118 -9.98 -1.83 9.88
CA ASP A 118 -10.60 -1.41 8.63
C ASP A 118 -11.82 -0.53 8.92
N ILE A 119 -12.13 0.44 8.06
CA ILE A 119 -13.35 1.23 8.20
C ILE A 119 -14.60 0.38 7.95
N ALA A 120 -14.49 -0.66 7.11
CA ALA A 120 -15.53 -1.61 6.74
C ALA A 120 -15.01 -3.07 6.85
N PRO A 121 -14.88 -3.61 8.08
CA PRO A 121 -14.37 -4.96 8.31
C PRO A 121 -15.08 -6.04 7.50
N THR A 122 -14.29 -6.90 6.84
CA THR A 122 -14.80 -8.00 6.01
C THR A 122 -14.75 -9.36 6.71
N SER A 123 -14.16 -9.43 7.91
CA SER A 123 -14.03 -10.63 8.71
C SER A 123 -14.11 -10.32 10.21
N ALA A 124 -14.52 -11.31 11.00
CA ALA A 124 -14.75 -11.14 12.45
C ALA A 124 -13.48 -10.84 13.25
N ASP A 125 -12.31 -11.05 12.64
CA ASP A 125 -11.01 -10.92 13.25
C ASP A 125 -10.32 -9.58 12.87
N MET A 126 -11.09 -8.68 12.23
CA MET A 126 -10.78 -7.27 12.00
C MET A 126 -11.66 -6.39 12.91
N VAL A 127 -11.08 -5.29 13.38
CA VAL A 127 -11.74 -4.28 14.20
C VAL A 127 -12.17 -3.12 13.31
N ARG A 128 -13.41 -2.64 13.48
CA ARG A 128 -13.85 -1.41 12.82
C ARG A 128 -13.11 -0.23 13.43
N VAL A 129 -12.35 0.50 12.63
CA VAL A 129 -11.60 1.67 13.06
C VAL A 129 -11.68 2.74 11.98
N ASP A 130 -12.11 3.94 12.35
CA ASP A 130 -11.91 5.13 11.54
C ASP A 130 -10.52 5.69 11.82
N MET A 131 -9.72 5.89 10.76
CA MET A 131 -8.37 6.40 10.90
C MET A 131 -8.36 7.84 11.44
N THR A 132 -9.44 8.60 11.25
CA THR A 132 -9.57 9.99 11.73
C THR A 132 -10.02 10.08 13.19
N ALA A 133 -10.41 8.97 13.81
CA ALA A 133 -10.89 8.90 15.19
C ALA A 133 -10.68 7.48 15.76
N MET A 134 -9.44 7.16 16.12
CA MET A 134 -9.08 5.83 16.59
C MET A 134 -9.43 5.65 18.07
N GLN A 135 -10.17 4.59 18.39
CA GLN A 135 -10.53 4.21 19.77
C GLN A 135 -9.38 3.53 20.55
N PHE A 136 -8.16 4.06 20.39
CA PHE A 136 -6.95 3.62 21.09
C PHE A 136 -6.37 4.76 21.90
N ALA A 137 -5.72 4.44 23.01
CA ALA A 137 -5.01 5.44 23.81
C ALA A 137 -3.76 5.96 23.06
N ASP A 138 -3.24 7.09 23.53
CA ASP A 138 -1.96 7.63 23.06
C ASP A 138 -0.84 6.58 23.28
N ASP A 139 0.19 6.61 22.44
CA ASP A 139 1.39 5.77 22.58
C ASP A 139 1.10 4.26 22.73
N SER A 140 0.07 3.78 22.03
CA SER A 140 -0.39 2.40 22.07
C SER A 140 0.37 1.45 21.14
N PHE A 141 0.99 1.96 20.07
CA PHE A 141 1.58 1.12 19.01
C PHE A 141 3.04 1.47 18.72
N ASP A 142 3.83 0.44 18.46
CA ASP A 142 5.24 0.55 18.06
C ASP A 142 5.38 0.66 16.54
N VAL A 143 4.44 0.05 15.80
CA VAL A 143 4.38 0.07 14.34
C VAL A 143 2.93 0.28 13.86
N LEU A 144 2.75 1.21 12.93
CA LEU A 144 1.51 1.40 12.18
C LEU A 144 1.76 1.14 10.70
N ILE A 145 0.89 0.37 10.05
CA ILE A 145 0.97 0.08 8.61
C ILE A 145 -0.35 0.50 7.96
N ALA A 146 -0.25 1.38 6.97
CA ALA A 146 -1.33 1.78 6.09
C ALA A 146 -0.79 1.79 4.66
N ASN A 147 -1.09 0.73 3.90
CA ASN A 147 -0.60 0.55 2.54
C ASN A 147 -1.72 0.89 1.54
N HIS A 148 -1.61 2.04 0.88
CA HIS A 148 -2.63 2.59 -0.03
C HIS A 148 -3.99 2.80 0.66
N VAL A 149 -3.95 3.59 1.74
CA VAL A 149 -5.13 3.94 2.55
C VAL A 149 -5.42 5.44 2.54
N LEU A 150 -4.38 6.29 2.62
CA LEU A 150 -4.56 7.73 2.83
C LEU A 150 -5.28 8.44 1.67
N GLU A 151 -5.22 7.91 0.46
CA GLU A 151 -5.95 8.42 -0.71
C GLU A 151 -7.48 8.27 -0.61
N HIS A 152 -7.96 7.47 0.34
CA HIS A 152 -9.38 7.21 0.60
C HIS A 152 -9.94 8.01 1.79
N VAL A 153 -9.09 8.62 2.63
CA VAL A 153 -9.51 9.17 3.92
C VAL A 153 -9.88 10.65 3.81
N ALA A 154 -11.16 11.01 3.87
CA ALA A 154 -11.60 12.40 3.66
C ALA A 154 -10.88 13.45 4.53
N ASP A 155 -10.76 13.26 5.85
CA ASP A 155 -9.99 14.15 6.72
C ASP A 155 -8.54 13.66 6.90
N LEU A 156 -7.67 14.05 5.96
CA LEU A 156 -6.27 13.65 5.97
C LEU A 156 -5.52 14.15 7.22
N GLU A 157 -5.76 15.39 7.62
CA GLU A 157 -5.08 16.00 8.76
C GLU A 157 -5.50 15.31 10.06
N GLY A 158 -6.80 15.05 10.24
CA GLY A 158 -7.33 14.26 11.36
C GLY A 158 -6.71 12.87 11.43
N ALA A 159 -6.62 12.17 10.29
CA ALA A 159 -6.01 10.85 10.22
C ALA A 159 -4.53 10.85 10.59
N LEU A 160 -3.75 11.79 10.05
CA LEU A 160 -2.32 11.88 10.34
C LEU A 160 -2.03 12.30 11.79
N ARG A 161 -2.89 13.14 12.38
CA ARG A 161 -2.85 13.48 13.81
C ARG A 161 -3.10 12.24 14.67
N GLU A 162 -4.09 11.43 14.34
CA GLU A 162 -4.38 10.18 15.05
C GLU A 162 -3.25 9.16 14.90
N VAL A 163 -2.68 9.01 13.70
CA VAL A 163 -1.51 8.16 13.46
C VAL A 163 -0.35 8.55 14.39
N ALA A 164 -0.03 9.84 14.47
CA ALA A 164 1.02 10.33 15.37
C ALA A 164 0.64 10.14 16.85
N ARG A 165 -0.61 10.36 17.22
CA ARG A 165 -1.09 10.21 18.61
C ARG A 165 -0.93 8.77 19.11
N VAL A 166 -1.37 7.78 18.33
CA VAL A 166 -1.39 6.37 18.76
C VAL A 166 -0.04 5.68 18.68
N LEU A 167 0.93 6.22 17.93
CA LEU A 167 2.30 5.72 17.90
C LEU A 167 3.05 6.16 19.16
N VAL A 168 3.88 5.29 19.73
CA VAL A 168 4.81 5.64 20.82
C VAL A 168 5.90 6.60 20.32
N PRO A 169 6.56 7.36 21.21
CA PRO A 169 7.77 8.10 20.83
C PRO A 169 8.82 7.16 20.21
N GLY A 170 9.32 7.50 19.03
CA GLY A 170 10.21 6.64 18.24
C GLY A 170 9.51 5.50 17.49
N GLY A 171 8.18 5.39 17.54
CA GLY A 171 7.35 4.47 16.77
C GLY A 171 7.39 4.76 15.27
N LEU A 172 7.05 3.77 14.45
CA LEU A 172 7.19 3.85 12.99
C LEU A 172 5.84 3.71 12.27
N ALA A 173 5.62 4.53 11.25
CA ALA A 173 4.47 4.48 10.35
C ALA A 173 4.89 4.17 8.92
N VAL A 174 4.35 3.10 8.33
CA VAL A 174 4.37 2.88 6.88
C VAL A 174 3.11 3.48 6.29
N LEU A 175 3.25 4.50 5.44
CA LEU A 175 2.15 5.27 4.86
C LEU A 175 2.28 5.31 3.33
N GLN A 176 2.22 4.15 2.70
CA GLN A 176 2.25 4.04 1.24
C GLN A 176 0.97 4.61 0.64
N THR A 177 1.06 5.41 -0.42
CA THR A 177 -0.09 6.03 -1.10
C THR A 177 0.38 6.61 -2.46
N PRO A 178 -0.44 6.59 -3.52
CA PRO A 178 -0.01 7.00 -4.84
C PRO A 178 0.04 8.53 -4.94
N TYR A 179 0.92 9.03 -5.80
CA TYR A 179 1.11 10.46 -6.01
C TYR A 179 1.43 10.77 -7.47
N SER A 180 1.13 11.99 -7.90
CA SER A 180 1.52 12.51 -9.21
C SER A 180 2.95 13.05 -9.17
N ARG A 181 3.74 12.69 -10.18
CA ARG A 181 5.13 13.19 -10.31
C ARG A 181 5.22 14.63 -10.83
N VAL A 182 4.14 15.16 -11.40
CA VAL A 182 4.13 16.48 -12.07
C VAL A 182 3.26 17.51 -11.35
N LEU A 183 2.36 17.05 -10.48
CA LEU A 183 1.58 17.93 -9.62
C LEU A 183 2.44 18.32 -8.41
N HIS A 184 2.54 19.61 -8.11
CA HIS A 184 3.41 20.07 -7.01
C HIS A 184 2.83 19.89 -5.61
N ARG A 185 1.50 19.91 -5.47
CA ARG A 185 0.77 19.87 -4.19
C ARG A 185 -0.39 18.90 -4.28
N VAL A 186 -0.91 18.44 -3.14
CA VAL A 186 -2.15 17.66 -3.13
C VAL A 186 -3.28 18.35 -3.92
N PHE A 187 -3.99 17.58 -4.73
CA PHE A 187 -5.19 18.00 -5.45
C PHE A 187 -6.40 17.28 -4.86
N GLU A 188 -7.33 18.08 -4.36
CA GLU A 188 -8.61 17.65 -3.81
C GLU A 188 -9.65 18.75 -4.10
N ASP A 189 -10.82 18.37 -4.60
CA ASP A 189 -11.92 19.26 -4.96
C ASP A 189 -13.26 18.66 -4.52
N ALA A 190 -14.03 19.41 -3.72
CA ALA A 190 -15.31 18.98 -3.17
C ALA A 190 -16.41 18.76 -4.23
N GLY A 191 -16.25 19.29 -5.43
CA GLY A 191 -17.11 19.07 -6.58
C GLY A 191 -16.91 17.72 -7.27
N ILE A 192 -15.80 17.01 -6.99
CA ILE A 192 -15.50 15.69 -7.56
C ILE A 192 -16.17 14.59 -6.72
N GLN A 193 -17.45 14.33 -7.01
CA GLN A 193 -18.29 13.45 -6.20
C GLN A 193 -18.72 12.15 -6.89
N THR A 194 -18.50 12.01 -8.20
CA THR A 194 -18.91 10.81 -8.95
C THR A 194 -17.74 9.86 -9.15
N ASP A 195 -18.02 8.56 -9.13
CA ASP A 195 -17.06 7.49 -9.42
C ASP A 195 -16.30 7.74 -10.73
N ALA A 196 -17.00 8.20 -11.77
CA ALA A 196 -16.39 8.50 -13.07
C ALA A 196 -15.42 9.69 -13.00
N ALA A 197 -15.78 10.76 -12.29
CA ALA A 197 -14.90 11.91 -12.11
C ALA A 197 -13.69 11.57 -11.25
N ARG A 198 -13.87 10.78 -10.18
CA ARG A 198 -12.77 10.30 -9.32
C ARG A 198 -11.84 9.34 -10.07
N LEU A 199 -12.38 8.43 -10.87
CA LEU A 199 -11.58 7.57 -11.74
C LEU A 199 -10.76 8.40 -12.74
N GLU A 200 -11.35 9.45 -13.32
CA GLU A 200 -10.63 10.33 -14.24
C GLU A 200 -9.52 11.11 -13.53
N LEU A 201 -9.84 11.76 -12.40
CA LEU A 201 -9.02 12.81 -11.79
C LEU A 201 -8.20 12.38 -10.56
N TYR A 202 -8.52 11.25 -9.94
CA TYR A 202 -7.80 10.66 -8.80
C TYR A 202 -7.35 9.21 -9.06
N GLY A 203 -7.75 8.61 -10.19
CA GLY A 203 -7.27 7.30 -10.65
C GLY A 203 -8.04 6.08 -10.14
N GLN A 204 -8.95 6.25 -9.17
CA GLN A 204 -9.85 5.21 -8.70
C GLN A 204 -11.17 5.81 -8.22
N GLU A 205 -12.26 5.05 -8.30
CA GLU A 205 -13.63 5.52 -8.05
C GLU A 205 -13.86 6.00 -6.60
N ASP A 206 -13.09 5.50 -5.64
CA ASP A 206 -13.22 5.75 -4.20
C ASP A 206 -12.03 6.56 -3.63
N HIS A 207 -11.13 7.06 -4.48
CA HIS A 207 -10.14 8.04 -4.06
C HIS A 207 -10.82 9.40 -3.87
N VAL A 208 -10.38 10.16 -2.87
CA VAL A 208 -10.88 11.52 -2.59
C VAL A 208 -9.87 12.61 -2.92
N ARG A 209 -8.64 12.23 -3.27
CA ARG A 209 -7.54 13.14 -3.60
C ARG A 209 -6.50 12.49 -4.49
N LEU A 210 -5.59 13.32 -5.00
CA LEU A 210 -4.33 12.92 -5.61
C LEU A 210 -3.18 13.68 -4.97
N PHE A 211 -2.23 12.97 -4.36
CA PHE A 211 -1.04 13.59 -3.79
C PHE A 211 -0.12 14.16 -4.87
N GLY A 212 0.60 15.25 -4.55
CA GLY A 212 1.62 15.83 -5.40
C GLY A 212 3.02 15.28 -5.10
N SER A 213 4.03 15.82 -5.78
CA SER A 213 5.44 15.51 -5.56
C SER A 213 5.96 15.92 -4.18
N ASP A 214 5.25 16.81 -3.47
CA ASP A 214 5.52 17.25 -2.10
C ASP A 214 4.96 16.29 -1.04
N ILE A 215 4.49 15.10 -1.43
CA ILE A 215 3.84 14.12 -0.55
C ILE A 215 4.60 13.87 0.76
N VAL A 216 5.93 13.76 0.71
CA VAL A 216 6.75 13.46 1.90
C VAL A 216 6.72 14.62 2.87
N GLU A 217 6.96 15.85 2.39
CA GLU A 217 6.90 17.06 3.18
C GLU A 217 5.49 17.33 3.70
N HIS A 218 4.46 17.04 2.89
CA HIS A 218 3.07 17.23 3.24
C HIS A 218 2.65 16.30 4.40
N ILE A 219 2.95 15.00 4.30
CA ILE A 219 2.66 14.04 5.37
C ILE A 219 3.46 14.37 6.63
N ALA A 220 4.75 14.71 6.49
CA ALA A 220 5.59 15.10 7.63
C ALA A 220 5.05 16.35 8.34
N HIS A 221 4.62 17.36 7.58
CA HIS A 221 4.07 18.60 8.14
C HIS A 221 2.77 18.36 8.92
N LEU A 222 1.81 17.62 8.35
CA LEU A 222 0.52 17.38 9.00
C LEU A 222 0.61 16.42 10.20
N SER A 223 1.50 15.43 10.14
CA SER A 223 1.68 14.47 11.23
C SER A 223 2.64 14.92 12.32
N GLY A 224 3.55 15.86 12.02
CA GLY A 224 4.68 16.20 12.90
C GLY A 224 5.72 15.08 13.03
N MET A 225 5.69 14.06 12.15
CA MET A 225 6.65 12.96 12.16
C MET A 225 7.85 13.24 11.26
N THR A 226 9.01 12.70 11.64
CA THR A 226 10.22 12.74 10.81
C THR A 226 10.11 11.75 9.63
N PRO A 227 10.30 12.18 8.38
CA PRO A 227 10.36 11.28 7.23
C PRO A 227 11.65 10.46 7.23
N CYS A 228 11.50 9.15 7.06
CA CYS A 228 12.58 8.16 6.93
C CYS A 228 12.48 7.46 5.56
N VAL A 229 12.16 8.22 4.51
CA VAL A 229 11.86 7.69 3.18
C VAL A 229 13.12 7.17 2.50
N SER A 230 13.00 6.07 1.77
CA SER A 230 14.09 5.55 0.93
C SER A 230 13.54 5.07 -0.40
N THR A 231 14.26 5.33 -1.48
CA THR A 231 13.90 4.90 -2.83
C THR A 231 14.09 3.39 -3.01
N HIS A 232 13.51 2.85 -4.10
CA HIS A 232 13.76 1.47 -4.51
C HIS A 232 15.26 1.22 -4.74
N ASP A 233 15.96 2.13 -5.41
CA ASP A 233 17.38 1.95 -5.70
C ASP A 233 18.25 1.98 -4.44
N GLU A 234 17.89 2.76 -3.42
CA GLU A 234 18.63 2.80 -2.16
C GLU A 234 18.54 1.49 -1.36
N LEU A 235 17.34 0.91 -1.25
CA LEU A 235 17.12 -0.30 -0.44
C LEU A 235 17.21 -1.61 -1.23
N LEU A 236 16.82 -1.57 -2.51
CA LEU A 236 16.52 -2.75 -3.32
C LEU A 236 17.31 -2.79 -4.64
N ARG A 237 18.44 -2.07 -4.77
CA ARG A 237 19.28 -2.10 -6.00
C ARG A 237 19.65 -3.48 -6.54
N HIS A 238 19.62 -4.51 -5.70
CA HIS A 238 19.96 -5.89 -6.06
C HIS A 238 18.74 -6.72 -6.46
N VAL A 239 17.54 -6.15 -6.33
CA VAL A 239 16.27 -6.78 -6.66
C VAL A 239 15.90 -6.40 -8.09
N ASP A 240 15.62 -7.41 -8.91
CA ASP A 240 15.07 -7.19 -10.24
C ASP A 240 13.56 -6.88 -10.13
N PHE A 241 13.22 -5.60 -10.22
CA PHE A 241 11.82 -5.14 -10.13
C PHE A 241 10.92 -5.75 -11.21
N ARG A 242 11.46 -6.07 -12.40
CA ARG A 242 10.67 -6.71 -13.48
C ARG A 242 10.33 -8.13 -13.10
N ARG A 243 11.31 -8.88 -12.57
CA ARG A 243 11.09 -10.25 -12.07
C ARG A 243 10.04 -10.31 -10.96
N HIS A 244 10.01 -9.30 -10.08
CA HIS A 244 9.03 -9.25 -8.98
C HIS A 244 7.71 -8.54 -9.33
N GLY A 245 7.64 -7.89 -10.49
CA GLY A 245 6.47 -7.12 -10.93
C GLY A 245 6.11 -6.04 -9.93
N VAL A 246 7.07 -5.16 -9.63
CA VAL A 246 6.89 -4.03 -8.70
C VAL A 246 7.34 -2.73 -9.38
N ASN A 247 6.76 -1.60 -8.97
CA ASN A 247 7.08 -0.30 -9.55
C ASN A 247 8.33 0.31 -8.87
N PRO A 248 9.49 0.39 -9.54
CA PRO A 248 10.72 0.91 -8.90
C PRO A 248 10.66 2.41 -8.62
N ASN A 249 9.69 3.13 -9.16
CA ASN A 249 9.55 4.56 -8.90
C ASN A 249 8.85 4.86 -7.57
N GLU A 250 8.14 3.91 -6.97
CA GLU A 250 7.44 4.11 -5.70
C GLU A 250 8.42 3.90 -4.52
N PRO A 251 8.76 4.95 -3.77
CA PRO A 251 9.70 4.84 -2.65
C PRO A 251 9.03 4.20 -1.42
N PHE A 252 9.84 3.80 -0.45
CA PHE A 252 9.37 3.35 0.85
C PHE A 252 8.99 4.55 1.75
N PHE A 253 7.70 4.89 1.80
CA PHE A 253 7.14 5.92 2.68
C PHE A 253 7.08 5.45 4.13
N LEU A 254 8.20 5.59 4.83
CA LEU A 254 8.35 5.36 6.26
C LEU A 254 8.48 6.69 7.00
N PHE A 255 7.77 6.83 8.11
CA PHE A 255 7.82 7.98 9.01
C PHE A 255 8.07 7.51 10.44
N ARG A 256 8.67 8.37 11.25
CA ARG A 256 8.96 8.10 12.66
C ARG A 256 8.36 9.20 13.53
N LYS A 257 7.60 8.82 14.56
CA LYS A 257 7.21 9.77 15.61
C LYS A 257 8.45 10.20 16.39
N ASP A 258 8.64 11.49 16.56
CA ASP A 258 9.76 12.00 17.33
C ASP A 258 9.64 11.63 18.83
N ALA A 259 10.78 11.64 19.52
CA ALA A 259 10.92 11.21 20.90
C ALA A 259 10.34 12.22 21.91
#